data_AF-A0AAW1LRP9-F1
#
_entry.id   AF-A0AAW1LRP9-F1
#
_cell.length_a   1.000
_cell.length_b   1.000
_cell.length_c   1.000
_cell.angle_alpha   90.00
_cell.angle_beta   90.00
_cell.angle_gamma   90.00
#
_symmetry.space_group_name_H-M   'P 1'
#
loop_
_entity.id
_entity.type
_entity.pdbx_description
1 polymer ?
#
loop_
_entity_poly.entity_id
_entity_poly.type
_entity_poly.pdbx_seq_one_letter_code
_entity_poly.pdbx_strand_id
1 'polypeptide(L)'
;MSDAETVTLLELYQNKPVLWDPTRDDYNEKRDSRAVAARKIAAVMTIEGFTDIHVIMNFKNLRSSYTQEIKKIAESKKSGCSSNEVYVPKVAWFKIMDSFLKPHVKARKSQSNLIMKYINRQYLKRPKTKMNLNNKQIAVLKNKLK
;
A
#
# COMPACT_ATOMS: atom_id res chain seq x y z
N MET A 1 1.39 -11.12 15.00
CA MET A 1 2.30 -9.99 15.24
C MET A 1 1.62 -9.05 16.21
N SER A 2 2.19 -8.82 17.39
CA SER A 2 1.66 -7.90 18.39
C SER A 2 1.88 -6.43 17.98
N ASP A 3 1.25 -5.50 18.68
CA ASP A 3 1.47 -4.06 18.45
C ASP A 3 2.93 -3.66 18.70
N ALA A 4 3.58 -4.25 19.71
CA ALA A 4 4.99 -4.01 19.99
C ALA A 4 5.89 -4.53 18.85
N GLU A 5 5.66 -5.75 18.37
CA GLU A 5 6.41 -6.30 17.22
C GLU A 5 6.19 -5.44 15.96
N THR A 6 4.98 -4.94 15.76
CA THR A 6 4.64 -4.07 14.62
C THR A 6 5.40 -2.75 14.69
N VAL A 7 5.50 -2.13 15.87
CA VAL A 7 6.32 -0.92 16.10
C VAL A 7 7.78 -1.20 15.78
N THR A 8 8.37 -2.26 16.35
CA THR A 8 9.76 -2.65 16.09
C THR A 8 10.02 -2.91 14.60
N LEU A 9 9.10 -3.62 13.93
CA LEU A 9 9.20 -3.87 12.48
C LEU A 9 9.29 -2.55 11.71
N LEU A 10 8.43 -1.58 12.03
CA LEU A 10 8.35 -0.31 11.31
C LEU A 10 9.57 0.58 11.56
N GLU A 11 10.11 0.61 12.77
CA GLU A 11 11.35 1.33 13.09
C GLU A 11 12.53 0.77 12.29
N LEU A 12 12.66 -0.55 12.22
CA LEU A 12 13.67 -1.20 11.39
C LEU A 12 13.46 -0.93 9.89
N TYR A 13 12.20 -0.92 9.44
CA TYR A 13 11.84 -0.66 8.04
C TYR A 13 12.14 0.78 7.62
N GLN A 14 11.81 1.75 8.48
CA GLN A 14 12.07 3.18 8.26
C GLN A 14 13.56 3.44 8.01
N ASN A 15 14.43 2.77 8.77
CA ASN A 15 15.90 2.85 8.65
C ASN A 15 16.48 2.19 7.39
N LYS A 16 15.65 1.63 6.50
CA LYS A 16 16.07 1.02 5.22
C LYS A 16 15.34 1.67 4.03
N PRO A 17 15.74 2.89 3.61
CA PRO A 17 15.09 3.62 2.52
C PRO A 17 14.93 2.84 1.20
N VAL A 18 15.87 1.94 0.89
CA VAL A 18 15.79 1.02 -0.27
C VAL A 18 14.48 0.21 -0.33
N LEU A 19 13.79 0.05 0.80
CA LEU A 19 12.53 -0.69 0.89
C LEU A 19 11.29 0.17 0.59
N TRP A 20 11.30 1.47 0.87
CA TRP A 20 10.09 2.31 0.87
C TRP A 20 10.21 3.63 0.11
N ASP A 21 11.40 4.14 -0.15
CA ASP A 21 11.62 5.46 -0.73
C ASP A 21 11.87 5.37 -2.25
N PRO A 22 10.86 5.67 -3.09
CA PRO A 22 11.00 5.63 -4.54
C PRO A 22 11.84 6.78 -5.11
N THR A 23 12.23 7.78 -4.30
CA THR A 23 13.04 8.91 -4.78
C THR A 23 14.52 8.58 -4.87
N ARG A 24 14.95 7.45 -4.29
CA ARG A 24 16.33 6.99 -4.37
C ARG A 24 16.60 6.26 -5.67
N ASP A 25 17.75 6.55 -6.26
CA ASP A 25 18.22 5.88 -7.49
C ASP A 25 18.36 4.36 -7.30
N ASP A 26 18.71 3.92 -6.08
CA ASP A 26 18.88 2.50 -5.74
C ASP A 26 17.56 1.74 -5.49
N TYR A 27 16.40 2.41 -5.55
CA TYR A 27 15.09 1.79 -5.28
C TYR A 27 14.64 0.84 -6.39
N ASN A 28 14.85 1.21 -7.66
CA ASN A 28 14.33 0.47 -8.82
C ASN A 28 15.30 -0.62 -9.32
N GLU A 29 16.61 -0.41 -9.16
CA GLU A 29 17.61 -1.25 -9.83
C GLU A 29 18.04 -2.48 -9.00
N LYS A 30 17.79 -2.50 -7.69
CA LYS A 30 18.43 -3.47 -6.79
C LYS A 30 17.44 -4.36 -6.04
N ARG A 31 16.79 -5.28 -6.77
CA ARG A 31 15.96 -6.36 -6.19
C ARG A 31 16.70 -7.09 -5.06
N ASP A 32 17.99 -7.36 -5.26
CA ASP A 32 18.82 -8.06 -4.27
C ASP A 32 19.06 -7.21 -3.03
N SER A 33 19.25 -5.90 -3.15
CA SER A 33 19.41 -5.01 -1.99
C SER A 33 18.14 -4.95 -1.13
N ARG A 34 16.95 -4.98 -1.74
CA ARG A 34 15.69 -5.07 -1.01
C ARG A 34 15.56 -6.39 -0.24
N ALA A 35 15.88 -7.51 -0.89
CA ALA A 35 15.85 -8.83 -0.26
C ALA A 35 16.85 -8.91 0.91
N VAL A 36 18.07 -8.40 0.72
CA VAL A 36 19.10 -8.32 1.77
C VAL A 36 18.62 -7.46 2.95
N ALA A 37 18.04 -6.29 2.69
CA ALA A 37 17.51 -5.44 3.75
C ALA A 37 16.39 -6.13 4.53
N ALA A 38 15.44 -6.79 3.85
CA ALA A 38 14.36 -7.52 4.50
C ALA A 38 14.86 -8.72 5.32
N ARG A 39 15.87 -9.46 4.83
CA ARG A 39 16.50 -10.54 5.61
C ARG A 39 17.19 -10.03 6.88
N LYS A 40 17.87 -8.89 6.80
CA LYS A 40 18.48 -8.25 7.98
C LYS A 40 17.42 -7.87 9.01
N ILE A 41 16.29 -7.31 8.58
CA ILE A 41 15.17 -7.01 9.48
C ILE A 41 14.65 -8.30 10.13
N ALA A 42 14.39 -9.35 9.34
CA ALA A 42 13.88 -10.61 9.86
C ALA A 42 14.80 -11.23 10.91
N ALA A 43 16.11 -11.19 10.69
CA ALA A 43 17.12 -11.68 11.64
C ALA A 43 17.12 -10.91 12.96
N VAL A 44 16.91 -9.58 12.93
CA VAL A 44 16.87 -8.74 14.15
C VAL A 44 15.60 -8.97 14.96
N MET A 45 14.48 -9.32 14.32
CA MET A 45 13.21 -9.54 15.04
C MET A 45 13.22 -10.82 15.90
N THR A 46 14.11 -11.77 15.65
CA THR A 46 14.27 -13.02 16.43
C THR A 46 12.96 -13.81 16.65
N ILE A 47 12.03 -13.75 15.70
CA ILE A 47 10.76 -14.49 15.73
C ILE A 47 10.95 -15.83 15.00
N GLU A 48 10.53 -16.93 15.62
CA GLU A 48 10.63 -18.27 15.02
C GLU A 48 9.87 -18.35 13.68
N GLY A 49 10.52 -18.90 12.65
CA GLY A 49 9.95 -19.02 11.31
C GLY A 49 9.73 -17.69 10.56
N PHE A 50 10.15 -16.56 11.14
CA PHE A 50 9.99 -15.25 10.51
C PHE A 50 11.10 -14.99 9.49
N THR A 51 10.70 -14.62 8.28
CA THR A 51 11.59 -14.48 7.13
C THR A 51 11.40 -13.14 6.42
N ASP A 52 12.26 -12.84 5.46
CA ASP A 52 12.15 -11.65 4.61
C ASP A 52 10.80 -11.56 3.87
N ILE A 53 10.22 -12.69 3.48
CA ILE A 53 8.88 -12.75 2.88
C ILE A 53 7.84 -12.17 3.85
N HIS A 54 7.93 -12.52 5.13
CA HIS A 54 7.03 -12.02 6.17
C HIS A 54 7.21 -10.52 6.39
N VAL A 55 8.45 -10.01 6.39
CA VAL A 55 8.74 -8.57 6.48
C VAL A 55 8.05 -7.79 5.36
N ILE A 56 8.20 -8.24 4.12
CA ILE A 56 7.60 -7.57 2.95
C ILE A 56 6.07 -7.67 2.98
N MET A 57 5.52 -8.83 3.34
CA MET A 57 4.08 -9.05 3.42
C MET A 57 3.43 -8.18 4.51
N ASN A 58 4.02 -8.16 5.71
CA ASN A 58 3.53 -7.35 6.83
C ASN A 58 3.56 -5.88 6.48
N PHE A 59 4.65 -5.38 5.90
CA PHE A 59 4.72 -3.98 5.47
C PHE A 59 3.67 -3.63 4.40
N LYS A 60 3.43 -4.53 3.44
CA LYS A 60 2.39 -4.34 2.42
C LYS A 60 0.99 -4.24 3.05
N ASN A 61 0.70 -5.11 4.02
CA ASN A 61 -0.57 -5.09 4.75
C ASN A 61 -0.72 -3.82 5.59
N LEU A 62 0.32 -3.44 6.33
CA LEU A 62 0.38 -2.19 7.10
C LEU A 62 0.19 -0.97 6.22
N ARG A 63 0.83 -0.91 5.04
CA ARG A 63 0.64 0.19 4.08
C ARG A 63 -0.80 0.29 3.59
N SER A 64 -1.48 -0.84 3.40
CA SER A 64 -2.92 -0.86 3.08
C SER A 64 -3.74 -0.26 4.21
N SER A 65 -3.53 -0.70 5.45
CA SER A 65 -4.19 -0.18 6.64
C SER A 65 -3.91 1.32 6.85
N TYR A 66 -2.66 1.75 6.74
CA TYR A 66 -2.26 3.15 6.79
C TYR A 66 -3.02 4.01 5.76
N THR A 67 -3.15 3.52 4.52
CA THR A 67 -3.90 4.25 3.48
C THR A 67 -5.39 4.39 3.84
N GLN A 68 -5.96 3.39 4.51
CA GLN A 68 -7.33 3.46 5.01
C GLN A 68 -7.47 4.46 6.16
N GLU A 69 -6.51 4.51 7.08
CA GLU A 69 -6.48 5.51 8.15
C GLU A 69 -6.41 6.93 7.59
N ILE A 70 -5.53 7.19 6.61
CA ILE A 70 -5.46 8.47 5.90
C ILE A 70 -6.79 8.83 5.24
N LYS A 71 -7.49 7.84 4.66
CA LYS A 71 -8.81 8.05 4.06
C LYS A 71 -9.86 8.45 5.10
N LYS A 72 -9.90 7.79 6.27
CA LYS A 72 -10.82 8.15 7.36
C LYS A 72 -10.58 9.58 7.85
N ILE A 73 -9.31 9.98 8.02
CA ILE A 73 -8.93 11.37 8.37
C ILE A 73 -9.42 12.36 7.31
N ALA A 74 -9.29 12.02 6.02
CA ALA A 74 -9.73 12.89 4.93
C ALA A 74 -11.27 12.99 4.88
N GLU A 75 -11.97 11.88 5.12
CA GLU A 75 -13.44 11.83 5.13
C GLU A 75 -14.03 12.62 6.30
N SER A 76 -13.45 12.53 7.50
CA SER A 76 -13.92 13.30 8.66
C SER A 76 -13.77 14.81 8.49
N LYS A 77 -12.89 15.26 7.58
CA LYS A 77 -12.71 16.68 7.24
C LYS A 77 -13.65 17.16 6.14
N LYS A 78 -14.26 16.25 5.37
CA LYS A 78 -15.08 16.57 4.19
C LYS A 78 -16.56 16.70 4.52
N SER A 79 -17.06 15.90 5.46
CA SER A 79 -18.35 16.16 6.10
C SER A 79 -18.23 17.49 6.84
N GLY A 80 -19.18 18.41 6.68
CA GLY A 80 -19.22 19.72 7.37
C GLY A 80 -19.45 19.61 8.88
N CYS A 81 -18.75 18.69 9.53
CA CYS A 81 -18.73 18.50 10.96
C CYS A 81 -18.03 19.69 11.62
N SER A 82 -18.61 20.14 12.73
CA SER A 82 -17.99 21.10 13.65
C SER A 82 -16.57 20.63 14.02
N SER A 83 -15.68 21.57 14.31
CA SER A 83 -14.22 21.39 14.48
C SER A 83 -13.78 20.33 15.51
N ASN A 84 -14.71 19.75 16.27
CA ASN A 84 -14.46 18.78 17.33
C ASN A 84 -14.53 17.30 16.90
N GLU A 85 -14.85 16.97 15.63
CA GLU A 85 -15.08 15.58 15.19
C GLU A 85 -14.05 15.02 14.19
N VAL A 86 -12.87 15.64 14.04
CA VAL A 86 -11.84 15.09 13.14
C VAL A 86 -11.35 13.74 13.66
N TYR A 87 -11.43 12.72 12.82
CA TYR A 87 -10.99 11.37 13.16
C TYR A 87 -9.47 11.34 13.45
N VAL A 88 -9.11 10.72 14.59
CA VAL A 88 -7.72 10.49 14.99
C VAL A 88 -7.46 8.97 15.07
N PRO A 89 -6.51 8.43 14.28
CA PRO A 89 -6.10 7.04 14.40
C PRO A 89 -5.58 6.72 15.81
N LYS A 90 -6.09 5.64 16.40
CA LYS A 90 -5.72 5.20 17.76
C LYS A 90 -4.62 4.13 17.79
N VAL A 91 -4.25 3.59 16.63
CA VAL A 91 -3.27 2.51 16.52
C VAL A 91 -1.85 3.04 16.72
N ALA A 92 -1.05 2.37 17.56
CA ALA A 92 0.28 2.83 17.96
C ALA A 92 1.25 3.01 16.78
N TRP A 93 1.15 2.14 15.77
CA TRP A 93 2.00 2.15 14.60
C TRP A 93 1.75 3.31 13.62
N PHE A 94 0.60 4.01 13.72
CA PHE A 94 0.20 5.02 12.74
C PHE A 94 1.23 6.16 12.65
N LYS A 95 1.64 6.72 13.79
CA LYS A 95 2.57 7.85 13.84
C LYS A 95 3.92 7.53 13.20
N ILE A 96 4.40 6.30 13.40
CA ILE A 96 5.66 5.83 12.81
C ILE A 96 5.53 5.81 11.29
N MET A 97 4.47 5.18 10.76
CA MET A 97 4.25 5.15 9.30
C MET A 97 4.06 6.54 8.71
N ASP A 98 3.31 7.44 9.38
CA ASP A 98 3.09 8.82 8.92
C ASP A 98 4.42 9.58 8.81
N SER A 99 5.37 9.33 9.72
CA SER A 99 6.66 10.06 9.75
C SER A 99 7.51 9.89 8.48
N PHE A 100 7.41 8.76 7.77
CA PHE A 100 8.23 8.49 6.59
C PHE A 100 7.43 8.17 5.32
N LEU A 101 6.16 7.75 5.41
CA LEU A 101 5.37 7.40 4.22
C LEU A 101 4.49 8.54 3.71
N LYS A 102 4.17 9.53 4.54
CA LYS A 102 3.26 10.62 4.17
C LYS A 102 3.64 11.32 2.85
N PRO A 103 4.92 11.61 2.54
CA PRO A 103 5.29 12.21 1.25
C PRO A 103 5.05 11.28 0.05
N HIS A 104 5.03 9.96 0.27
CA HIS A 104 5.01 8.93 -0.78
C HIS A 104 3.65 8.23 -0.93
N VAL A 105 2.64 8.63 -0.15
CA VAL A 105 1.28 8.09 -0.23
C VAL A 105 0.37 9.12 -0.88
N LYS A 106 0.20 8.96 -2.20
CA LYS A 106 -0.80 9.72 -2.96
C LYS A 106 -2.18 9.12 -2.73
N ALA A 107 -3.16 9.96 -2.41
CA ALA A 107 -4.55 9.55 -2.40
C ALA A 107 -4.92 9.01 -3.79
N ARG A 108 -5.22 7.71 -3.89
CA ARG A 108 -5.76 7.17 -5.14
C ARG A 108 -7.17 7.71 -5.32
N LYS A 109 -7.44 8.38 -6.44
CA LYS A 109 -8.82 8.67 -6.86
C LYS A 109 -9.57 7.33 -6.93
N SER A 110 -10.70 7.22 -6.24
CA SER A 110 -11.53 6.03 -6.35
C SER A 110 -11.90 5.82 -7.82
N GLN A 111 -11.71 4.61 -8.32
CA GLN A 111 -12.21 4.21 -9.62
C GLN A 111 -13.49 3.43 -9.38
N SER A 112 -14.56 3.76 -10.11
CA SER A 112 -15.83 3.06 -9.98
C SER A 112 -15.67 1.59 -10.40
N ASN A 113 -15.91 0.67 -9.47
CA ASN A 113 -15.89 -0.77 -9.74
C ASN A 113 -17.03 -1.21 -10.69
N LEU A 114 -17.98 -0.32 -11.00
CA LEU A 114 -19.05 -0.58 -11.96
C LEU A 114 -18.50 -0.83 -13.37
N ILE A 115 -17.45 -0.11 -13.76
CA ILE A 115 -16.81 -0.27 -15.08
C ILE A 115 -16.15 -1.64 -15.19
N MET A 116 -15.42 -2.08 -14.16
CA MET A 116 -14.81 -3.41 -14.14
C MET A 116 -15.84 -4.53 -14.09
N LYS A 117 -16.95 -4.37 -13.35
CA LYS A 117 -18.05 -5.34 -13.36
C LYS A 117 -18.73 -5.42 -14.74
N TYR A 118 -18.93 -4.29 -15.41
CA TYR A 118 -19.50 -4.26 -16.76
C TYR A 118 -18.57 -4.94 -17.77
N ILE A 119 -17.28 -4.60 -17.77
CA ILE A 119 -16.26 -5.22 -18.65
C ILE A 119 -16.19 -6.73 -18.39
N ASN A 120 -16.17 -7.17 -17.13
CA ASN A 120 -16.14 -8.60 -16.80
C ASN A 120 -17.41 -9.33 -17.25
N ARG A 121 -18.60 -8.71 -17.13
CA ARG A 121 -19.85 -9.31 -17.61
C ARG A 121 -19.90 -9.45 -19.13
N GLN A 122 -19.38 -8.47 -19.86
CA GLN A 122 -19.47 -8.43 -21.32
C GLN A 122 -18.37 -9.24 -22.02
N TYR A 123 -17.18 -9.36 -21.43
CA TYR A 123 -16.01 -9.91 -22.14
C TYR A 123 -15.39 -11.17 -21.50
N LEU A 124 -15.82 -11.59 -20.31
CA LEU A 124 -15.34 -12.81 -19.64
C LEU A 124 -16.46 -13.85 -19.45
N LYS A 125 -16.95 -14.39 -20.57
CA LYS A 125 -17.71 -15.67 -20.63
C LYS A 125 -16.88 -16.83 -21.24
N ARG A 126 -15.54 -16.76 -21.21
CA ARG A 126 -14.66 -17.86 -21.66
C ARG A 126 -13.57 -18.16 -20.63
N PRO A 127 -13.15 -19.43 -20.48
CA PRO A 127 -12.31 -19.88 -19.36
C PRO A 127 -10.92 -19.25 -19.39
N LYS A 128 -10.36 -19.12 -18.19
CA LYS A 128 -9.23 -18.25 -17.78
C LYS A 128 -7.98 -18.33 -18.67
N THR A 129 -7.69 -17.24 -19.38
CA THR A 129 -6.32 -16.75 -19.60
C THR A 129 -6.30 -15.25 -19.28
N LYS A 130 -5.43 -14.85 -18.34
CA LYS A 130 -5.31 -13.45 -17.90
C LYS A 130 -4.69 -12.60 -19.01
N MET A 131 -5.50 -11.90 -19.79
CA MET A 131 -5.02 -10.87 -20.72
C MET A 131 -4.82 -9.57 -19.93
N ASN A 132 -3.56 -9.14 -19.79
CA ASN A 132 -3.22 -7.88 -19.12
C ASN A 132 -3.35 -6.74 -20.14
N LEU A 133 -4.53 -6.10 -20.21
CA LEU A 133 -4.77 -4.98 -21.11
C LEU A 133 -4.03 -3.73 -20.60
N ASN A 134 -3.28 -3.07 -21.47
CA ASN A 134 -2.55 -1.85 -21.13
C ASN A 134 -3.43 -0.61 -21.28
N ASN A 135 -2.93 0.52 -20.77
CA ASN A 135 -3.66 1.80 -20.74
C ASN A 135 -4.09 2.30 -22.13
N LYS A 136 -3.36 1.94 -23.19
CA LYS A 136 -3.69 2.30 -24.58
C LYS A 136 -4.91 1.54 -25.08
N GLN A 137 -5.01 0.25 -24.74
CA GLN A 137 -6.19 -0.57 -25.07
C GLN A 137 -7.43 -0.09 -24.30
N ILE A 138 -7.27 0.33 -23.04
CA ILE A 138 -8.36 0.91 -22.25
C ILE A 138 -8.87 2.22 -22.87
N ALA A 139 -7.98 3.08 -23.39
CA ALA A 139 -8.36 4.35 -24.02
C ALA A 139 -9.17 4.15 -25.32
N VAL A 140 -8.79 3.17 -26.14
CA VAL A 140 -9.53 2.82 -27.36
C VAL A 140 -10.94 2.34 -27.05
N LEU A 141 -11.12 1.55 -25.99
CA LEU A 141 -12.43 1.06 -25.57
C LEU A 141 -13.35 2.19 -25.07
N LYS A 142 -12.80 3.22 -24.42
CA LYS A 142 -13.58 4.40 -23.98
C LYS A 142 -14.17 5.20 -25.14
N ASN A 143 -13.47 5.27 -26.27
CA ASN A 143 -13.94 6.00 -27.45
C ASN A 143 -15.01 5.24 -28.25
N LYS A 144 -15.10 3.90 -28.11
CA LYS A 144 -16.12 3.09 -28.79
C LYS A 144 -17.48 3.07 -28.09
N LEU A 145 -17.60 3.70 -26.91
CA LEU A 145 -18.82 3.75 -26.09
C LEU A 145 -19.47 5.16 -26.07
N LYS A 146 -19.01 6.06 -26.96
CA LYS A 146 -19.74 7.28 -27.35
C LYS A 146 -20.49 6.99 -28.63
#